data_AF-A0A7V9FGX5-F1
#
_entry.id   AF-A0A7V9FGX5-F1
#
_cell.length_a   1.000
_cell.length_b   1.000
_cell.length_c   1.000
_cell.angle_alpha   90.00
_cell.angle_beta   90.00
_cell.angle_gamma   90.00
#
_symmetry.space_group_name_H-M   'P 1'
#
loop_
_entity.id
_entity.type
_entity.pdbx_description
1 polymer ?
#
loop_
_entity_poly.entity_id
_entity_poly.type
_entity_poly.pdbx_seq_one_letter_code
_entity_poly.pdbx_strand_id
1 'polypeptide(L)'
;FLAPNGRVFYAGDQRATHYLNTAGSGSWSAVGSRKFGSRDYGSAVMYLPGKVLYAGGGRTTRTAETIDLNAAAPAWQWTGSMAHPRRHLNATVLPTGEVLVTGGSRGTTFNEPNLAVRVAEIWNPESGVWTSLASNAVNRTYHATSLLLPDGRVLHTGSSDALQPTGEPAPPQRNAELFSPPYLFKGARPGISSAPSSISYGRSFLVGTPASSTIAKVSLIALGSVTHAFDMGQRFTWLGFTAASGGIQVSAPSSSNGAPPGYYMLFLVNGSGVPSVGKIVRLR
;
A
#
# COMPACT_ATOMS: atom_id res chain seq x y z
N PHE A 1 -7.93 4.85 -8.25
CA PHE A 1 -6.63 4.47 -8.85
C PHE A 1 -6.65 4.69 -10.36
N LEU A 2 -5.54 5.07 -10.99
CA LEU A 2 -5.44 4.98 -12.46
C LEU A 2 -5.28 3.50 -12.83
N ALA A 3 -6.17 3.00 -13.69
CA ALA A 3 -6.11 1.62 -14.16
C ALA A 3 -5.26 1.52 -15.45
N PRO A 4 -4.71 0.33 -15.77
CA PRO A 4 -3.87 0.14 -16.96
C PRO A 4 -4.56 0.52 -18.29
N ASN A 5 -5.89 0.42 -18.35
CA ASN A 5 -6.71 0.83 -19.49
C ASN A 5 -6.89 2.37 -19.63
N GLY A 6 -6.23 3.17 -18.78
CA GLY A 6 -6.29 4.63 -18.81
C GLY A 6 -7.50 5.25 -18.10
N ARG A 7 -8.41 4.44 -17.55
CA ARG A 7 -9.58 4.92 -16.80
C ARG A 7 -9.27 5.03 -15.31
N VAL A 8 -10.05 5.83 -14.58
CA VAL A 8 -9.95 5.90 -13.12
C VAL A 8 -10.83 4.82 -12.52
N PHE A 9 -10.22 3.87 -11.81
CA PHE A 9 -10.93 2.88 -11.00
C PHE A 9 -11.32 3.46 -9.64
N TYR A 10 -12.63 3.53 -9.39
CA TYR A 10 -13.20 3.92 -8.11
C TYR A 10 -13.44 2.67 -7.26
N ALA A 11 -12.52 2.39 -6.33
CA ALA A 11 -12.63 1.30 -5.36
C ALA A 11 -13.74 1.54 -4.32
N GLY A 12 -13.91 2.80 -3.92
CA GLY A 12 -15.05 3.32 -3.15
C GLY A 12 -15.30 2.66 -1.79
N ASP A 13 -16.24 3.22 -1.05
CA ASP A 13 -16.87 2.58 0.10
C ASP A 13 -18.07 1.70 -0.35
N GLN A 14 -18.75 2.08 -1.42
CA GLN A 14 -19.89 1.33 -1.94
C GLN A 14 -19.53 -0.07 -2.42
N ARG A 15 -20.48 -1.01 -2.31
CA ARG A 15 -20.31 -2.38 -2.79
C ARG A 15 -19.97 -2.47 -4.28
N ALA A 16 -20.55 -1.63 -5.13
CA ALA A 16 -20.28 -1.60 -6.57
C ALA A 16 -19.02 -0.77 -6.87
N THR A 17 -18.22 -1.18 -7.85
CA THR A 17 -17.04 -0.43 -8.35
C THR A 17 -17.30 0.00 -9.76
N HIS A 18 -16.72 1.13 -10.10
CA HIS A 18 -16.88 1.74 -11.41
C HIS A 18 -15.53 2.17 -11.97
N TYR A 19 -15.46 2.21 -13.29
CA TYR A 19 -14.52 3.08 -13.97
C TYR A 19 -15.18 4.42 -14.21
N LEU A 20 -14.39 5.48 -14.05
CA LEU A 20 -14.64 6.79 -14.63
C LEU A 20 -13.73 6.93 -15.86
N ASN A 21 -14.35 7.07 -17.04
CA ASN A 21 -13.69 7.63 -18.21
C ASN A 21 -13.71 9.15 -18.08
N THR A 22 -12.55 9.80 -18.19
CA THR A 22 -12.41 11.26 -18.04
C THR A 22 -12.42 12.01 -19.37
N ALA A 23 -12.58 11.32 -20.51
CA ALA A 23 -12.69 11.97 -21.81
C ALA A 23 -14.02 12.73 -21.96
N GLY A 24 -13.99 13.91 -22.61
CA GLY A 24 -15.17 14.75 -22.83
C GLY A 24 -15.80 15.19 -21.51
N SER A 25 -17.12 14.99 -21.38
CA SER A 25 -17.86 15.24 -20.13
C SER A 25 -17.68 14.16 -19.05
N GLY A 26 -16.96 13.09 -19.39
CA GLY A 26 -16.79 11.91 -18.54
C GLY A 26 -17.99 10.96 -18.54
N SER A 27 -17.73 9.69 -18.22
CA SER A 27 -18.76 8.66 -18.11
C SER A 27 -18.38 7.57 -17.12
N TRP A 28 -19.38 7.02 -16.45
CA TRP A 28 -19.22 5.92 -15.49
C TRP A 28 -19.62 4.59 -16.12
N SER A 29 -18.84 3.54 -15.85
CA SER A 29 -19.19 2.17 -16.23
C SER A 29 -18.95 1.21 -15.08
N ALA A 30 -19.88 0.28 -14.85
CA ALA A 30 -19.72 -0.76 -13.84
C ALA A 30 -18.51 -1.66 -14.12
N VAL A 31 -17.87 -2.14 -13.06
CA VAL A 31 -16.75 -3.09 -13.13
C VAL A 31 -17.12 -4.41 -12.45
N GLY A 32 -17.57 -4.33 -11.21
CA GLY A 32 -17.89 -5.49 -10.38
C GLY A 32 -18.27 -5.06 -8.97
N SER A 33 -18.65 -6.02 -8.14
CA SER A 33 -19.12 -5.76 -6.77
C SER A 33 -18.30 -6.53 -5.74
N ARG A 34 -17.93 -5.88 -4.63
CA ARG A 34 -17.35 -6.57 -3.46
C ARG A 34 -18.34 -7.62 -2.95
N LYS A 35 -17.84 -8.74 -2.44
CA LYS A 35 -18.64 -9.85 -1.91
C LYS A 35 -19.27 -9.52 -0.57
N PHE A 36 -18.63 -8.70 0.27
CA PHE A 36 -19.11 -8.42 1.63
C PHE A 36 -19.60 -6.97 1.82
N GLY A 37 -20.41 -6.48 0.89
CA GLY A 37 -21.14 -5.22 1.05
C GLY A 37 -20.30 -3.95 0.90
N SER A 38 -20.88 -2.84 1.35
CA SER A 38 -20.21 -1.53 1.43
C SER A 38 -19.32 -1.48 2.68
N ARG A 39 -18.19 -0.77 2.58
CA ARG A 39 -17.11 -0.79 3.55
C ARG A 39 -16.49 0.61 3.73
N ASP A 40 -17.25 1.55 4.28
CA ASP A 40 -16.70 2.86 4.66
C ASP A 40 -15.52 2.70 5.62
N TYR A 41 -14.49 3.54 5.48
CA TYR A 41 -13.28 3.46 6.28
C TYR A 41 -12.58 2.09 6.29
N GLY A 42 -12.76 1.33 5.21
CA GLY A 42 -11.80 0.32 4.78
C GLY A 42 -10.60 1.00 4.12
N SER A 43 -9.61 0.20 3.72
CA SER A 43 -8.43 0.71 3.03
C SER A 43 -8.19 -0.07 1.75
N ALA A 44 -7.85 0.65 0.68
CA ALA A 44 -7.57 0.08 -0.63
C ALA A 44 -6.12 0.35 -1.05
N VAL A 45 -5.46 -0.64 -1.66
CA VAL A 45 -4.06 -0.57 -2.08
C VAL A 45 -3.90 -1.14 -3.48
N MET A 46 -3.32 -0.38 -4.42
CA MET A 46 -2.86 -0.92 -5.70
C MET A 46 -1.50 -1.58 -5.50
N TYR A 47 -1.51 -2.86 -5.12
CA TYR A 47 -0.32 -3.63 -4.76
C TYR A 47 0.48 -4.09 -5.98
N LEU A 48 -0.11 -4.06 -7.18
CA LEU A 48 0.55 -4.16 -8.49
C LEU A 48 -0.26 -3.36 -9.53
N PRO A 49 0.31 -2.99 -10.69
CA PRO A 49 -0.44 -2.30 -11.74
C PRO A 49 -1.73 -3.05 -12.12
N GLY A 50 -2.88 -2.41 -11.87
CA GLY A 50 -4.20 -3.00 -12.11
C GLY A 50 -4.67 -4.04 -11.09
N LYS A 51 -3.88 -4.41 -10.07
CA LYS A 51 -4.33 -5.32 -9.00
C LYS A 51 -4.53 -4.54 -7.71
N VAL A 52 -5.75 -4.60 -7.17
CA VAL A 52 -6.16 -3.79 -6.01
C VAL A 52 -6.61 -4.71 -4.88
N LEU A 53 -6.10 -4.48 -3.68
CA LEU A 53 -6.56 -5.05 -2.41
C LEU A 53 -7.53 -4.07 -1.76
N TYR A 54 -8.57 -4.59 -1.10
CA TYR A 54 -9.45 -3.85 -0.20
C TYR A 54 -9.61 -4.61 1.12
N ALA A 55 -9.29 -3.98 2.24
CA ALA A 55 -9.32 -4.60 3.56
C ALA A 55 -10.18 -3.80 4.55
N GLY A 56 -10.94 -4.52 5.39
CA GLY A 56 -11.71 -3.92 6.49
C GLY A 56 -12.86 -3.00 6.04
N GLY A 57 -13.26 -2.11 6.94
CA GLY A 57 -14.32 -1.11 6.74
C GLY A 57 -15.73 -1.58 7.13
N GLY A 58 -16.71 -0.69 7.00
CA GLY A 58 -18.12 -0.96 7.30
C GLY A 58 -18.41 -0.94 8.80
N ARG A 59 -19.41 -1.74 9.21
CA ARG A 59 -19.65 -2.15 10.62
C ARG A 59 -18.58 -3.15 11.11
N THR A 60 -17.33 -2.90 10.72
CA THR A 60 -16.13 -3.72 10.88
C THR A 60 -16.22 -5.10 10.25
N THR A 61 -15.23 -5.41 9.43
CA THR A 61 -15.00 -6.76 8.93
C THR A 61 -13.53 -7.09 8.99
N ARG A 62 -13.22 -8.38 9.08
CA ARG A 62 -11.85 -8.91 8.97
C ARG A 62 -11.50 -9.33 7.54
N THR A 63 -12.47 -9.33 6.65
CA THR A 63 -12.31 -9.85 5.28
C THR A 63 -11.49 -8.89 4.42
N ALA A 64 -10.65 -9.46 3.57
CA ALA A 64 -9.99 -8.75 2.49
C ALA A 64 -10.41 -9.33 1.14
N GLU A 65 -10.44 -8.47 0.13
CA GLU A 65 -10.77 -8.86 -1.25
C GLU A 65 -9.77 -8.24 -2.23
N THR A 66 -9.53 -8.92 -3.33
CA THR A 66 -8.71 -8.42 -4.44
C THR A 66 -9.52 -8.35 -5.73
N ILE A 67 -9.11 -7.46 -6.63
CA ILE A 67 -9.61 -7.41 -8.00
C ILE A 67 -8.43 -7.23 -8.96
N ASP A 68 -8.46 -7.97 -10.06
CA ASP A 68 -7.52 -7.80 -11.18
C ASP A 68 -8.22 -7.07 -12.32
N LEU A 69 -7.86 -5.80 -12.51
CA LEU A 69 -8.37 -4.91 -13.55
C LEU A 69 -7.79 -5.22 -14.93
N ASN A 70 -6.81 -6.12 -15.02
CA ASN A 70 -6.27 -6.61 -16.29
C ASN A 70 -7.04 -7.82 -16.83
N ALA A 71 -7.92 -8.42 -16.01
CA ALA A 71 -8.76 -9.53 -16.46
C ALA A 71 -9.79 -9.03 -17.49
N ALA A 72 -10.18 -9.90 -18.43
CA ALA A 72 -11.22 -9.59 -19.41
C ALA A 72 -12.57 -9.23 -18.75
N ALA A 73 -12.88 -9.86 -17.62
CA ALA A 73 -14.02 -9.56 -16.76
C ALA A 73 -13.54 -9.38 -15.31
N PRO A 74 -13.14 -8.17 -14.89
CA PRO A 74 -12.66 -7.92 -13.54
C PRO A 74 -13.73 -8.22 -12.49
N ALA A 75 -13.41 -9.09 -11.52
CA ALA A 75 -14.31 -9.46 -10.45
C ALA A 75 -13.57 -9.46 -9.11
N TRP A 76 -14.28 -9.05 -8.05
CA TRP A 76 -13.74 -9.12 -6.69
C TRP A 76 -13.69 -10.57 -6.21
N GLN A 77 -12.57 -10.94 -5.61
CA GLN A 77 -12.33 -12.24 -5.02
C GLN A 77 -11.95 -12.10 -3.55
N TRP A 78 -12.46 -12.99 -2.72
CA TRP A 78 -12.00 -13.10 -1.34
C TRP A 78 -10.56 -13.62 -1.36
N THR A 79 -9.68 -12.96 -0.61
CA THR A 79 -8.24 -13.32 -0.60
C THR A 79 -7.76 -13.81 0.77
N GLY A 80 -8.66 -14.01 1.73
CA GLY A 80 -8.30 -14.29 3.11
C GLY A 80 -8.89 -13.27 4.08
N SER A 81 -8.68 -13.51 5.37
CA SER A 81 -9.14 -12.62 6.44
C SER A 81 -8.01 -12.31 7.40
N MET A 82 -7.96 -11.06 7.86
CA MET A 82 -7.25 -10.65 9.06
C MET A 82 -7.74 -11.45 10.28
N ALA A 83 -6.95 -11.52 11.33
CA ALA A 83 -7.32 -12.05 12.64
C ALA A 83 -8.35 -11.14 13.35
N HIS A 84 -8.31 -9.84 13.08
CA HIS A 84 -9.18 -8.86 13.72
C HIS A 84 -10.03 -8.11 12.70
N PRO A 85 -11.34 -7.89 12.97
CA PRO A 85 -12.14 -6.98 12.17
C PRO A 85 -11.73 -5.54 12.46
N ARG A 86 -11.64 -4.72 11.41
CA ARG A 86 -11.14 -3.35 11.52
C ARG A 86 -11.95 -2.40 10.64
N ARG A 87 -12.29 -1.24 11.18
CA ARG A 87 -12.55 0.02 10.44
C ARG A 87 -11.49 1.04 10.86
N HIS A 88 -11.28 2.10 10.08
CA HIS A 88 -10.26 3.13 10.35
C HIS A 88 -8.82 2.61 10.33
N LEU A 89 -8.60 1.48 9.66
CA LEU A 89 -7.27 0.91 9.47
C LEU A 89 -6.49 1.70 8.42
N ASN A 90 -5.16 1.62 8.47
CA ASN A 90 -4.31 2.04 7.35
C ASN A 90 -3.67 0.79 6.72
N ALA A 91 -3.71 0.70 5.40
CA ALA A 91 -2.99 -0.32 4.64
C ALA A 91 -1.84 0.33 3.84
N THR A 92 -0.62 -0.17 4.00
CA THR A 92 0.60 0.40 3.40
C THR A 92 1.35 -0.69 2.64
N VAL A 93 1.59 -0.48 1.33
CA VAL A 93 2.43 -1.39 0.54
C VAL A 93 3.90 -1.22 0.91
N LEU A 94 4.63 -2.34 1.03
CA LEU A 94 6.03 -2.37 1.45
C LEU A 94 6.98 -2.58 0.25
N PRO A 95 8.29 -2.29 0.38
CA PRO A 95 9.31 -2.54 -0.65
C PRO A 95 9.36 -3.97 -1.19
N THR A 96 8.89 -4.92 -0.38
CA THR A 96 8.87 -6.36 -0.66
C THR A 96 7.58 -6.83 -1.35
N GLY A 97 6.58 -5.95 -1.50
CA GLY A 97 5.30 -6.19 -2.18
C GLY A 97 4.16 -6.61 -1.25
N GLU A 98 4.45 -7.02 -0.02
CA GLU A 98 3.43 -7.25 1.01
C GLU A 98 2.72 -5.94 1.41
N VAL A 99 1.52 -6.09 1.98
CA VAL A 99 0.72 -4.97 2.49
C VAL A 99 0.61 -5.06 4.00
N LEU A 100 1.10 -4.04 4.71
CA LEU A 100 0.97 -3.91 6.16
C LEU A 100 -0.33 -3.19 6.51
N VAL A 101 -1.13 -3.79 7.38
CA VAL A 101 -2.29 -3.17 8.02
C VAL A 101 -1.95 -2.78 9.46
N THR A 102 -2.28 -1.54 9.82
CA THR A 102 -2.04 -0.95 11.15
C THR A 102 -3.28 -0.25 11.70
N GLY A 103 -3.43 -0.30 13.02
CA GLY A 103 -4.50 0.38 13.75
C GLY A 103 -5.91 -0.09 13.38
N GLY A 104 -6.85 0.83 13.53
CA GLY A 104 -8.29 0.62 13.39
C GLY A 104 -8.97 0.19 14.68
N SER A 105 -10.29 0.01 14.61
CA SER A 105 -11.14 -0.45 15.72
C SER A 105 -12.02 -1.60 15.26
N ARG A 106 -12.29 -2.54 16.17
CA ARG A 106 -13.31 -3.60 16.01
C ARG A 106 -14.72 -3.14 16.45
N GLY A 107 -14.86 -1.88 16.82
CA GLY A 107 -16.14 -1.28 17.19
C GLY A 107 -17.07 -1.10 15.99
N THR A 108 -18.36 -1.38 16.20
CA THR A 108 -19.37 -1.38 15.13
C THR A 108 -20.03 -0.02 14.91
N THR A 109 -19.75 0.95 15.77
CA THR A 109 -20.18 2.34 15.64
C THR A 109 -19.09 3.18 14.95
N PHE A 110 -19.22 4.51 14.97
CA PHE A 110 -18.26 5.40 14.33
C PHE A 110 -16.88 5.32 15.00
N ASN A 111 -16.70 5.82 16.23
CA ASN A 111 -15.37 5.94 16.84
C ASN A 111 -15.28 5.30 18.25
N GLU A 112 -14.82 4.06 18.33
CA GLU A 112 -14.66 3.30 19.59
C GLU A 112 -13.18 3.03 19.90
N PRO A 113 -12.46 3.95 20.56
CA PRO A 113 -11.04 3.79 20.87
C PRO A 113 -10.76 2.70 21.91
N ASN A 114 -11.71 2.40 22.81
CA ASN A 114 -11.63 1.27 23.74
C ASN A 114 -11.57 -0.10 23.03
N LEU A 115 -12.06 -0.16 21.78
CA LEU A 115 -12.02 -1.33 20.92
C LEU A 115 -10.93 -1.22 19.84
N ALA A 116 -9.91 -0.38 20.04
CA ALA A 116 -8.78 -0.28 19.13
C ALA A 116 -8.06 -1.63 18.94
N VAL A 117 -7.64 -1.90 17.72
CA VAL A 117 -6.81 -3.06 17.37
C VAL A 117 -5.37 -2.60 17.21
N ARG A 118 -4.51 -3.01 18.14
CA ARG A 118 -3.11 -2.58 18.19
C ARG A 118 -2.15 -3.50 17.44
N VAL A 119 -2.48 -4.78 17.35
CA VAL A 119 -1.70 -5.78 16.60
C VAL A 119 -1.64 -5.32 15.15
N ALA A 120 -0.45 -5.21 14.56
CA ALA A 120 -0.32 -5.03 13.12
C ALA A 120 -0.47 -6.38 12.40
N GLU A 121 -0.91 -6.38 11.15
CA GLU A 121 -1.01 -7.59 10.35
C GLU A 121 -0.44 -7.36 8.96
N ILE A 122 0.25 -8.34 8.39
CA ILE A 122 0.84 -8.24 7.05
C ILE A 122 0.20 -9.28 6.13
N TRP A 123 -0.18 -8.83 4.93
CA TRP A 123 -0.76 -9.66 3.90
C TRP A 123 0.25 -9.97 2.81
N ASN A 124 0.39 -11.25 2.48
CA ASN A 124 1.20 -11.71 1.37
C ASN A 124 0.34 -11.83 0.09
N PRO A 125 0.63 -11.06 -0.98
CA PRO A 125 -0.16 -11.08 -2.22
C PRO A 125 -0.06 -12.37 -3.02
N GLU A 126 1.01 -13.17 -2.83
CA GLU A 126 1.22 -14.43 -3.56
C GLU A 126 0.37 -15.56 -2.97
N SER A 127 0.23 -15.62 -1.64
CA SER A 127 -0.52 -16.68 -0.95
C SER A 127 -1.90 -16.27 -0.43
N GLY A 128 -2.18 -14.96 -0.32
CA GLY A 128 -3.38 -14.46 0.34
C GLY A 128 -3.35 -14.52 1.87
N VAL A 129 -2.26 -15.03 2.47
CA VAL A 129 -2.17 -15.27 3.91
C VAL A 129 -1.90 -13.97 4.68
N TRP A 130 -2.55 -13.84 5.84
CA TRP A 130 -2.31 -12.80 6.83
C TRP A 130 -1.44 -13.32 7.97
N THR A 131 -0.54 -12.49 8.49
CA THR A 131 0.30 -12.81 9.65
C THR A 131 0.27 -11.67 10.66
N SER A 132 -0.01 -11.98 11.92
CA SER A 132 0.05 -11.02 13.03
C SER A 132 1.49 -10.65 13.36
N LEU A 133 1.71 -9.37 13.65
CA LEU A 133 3.00 -8.79 13.98
C LEU A 133 2.95 -8.08 15.35
N ALA A 134 4.02 -7.35 15.69
CA ALA A 134 4.07 -6.56 16.91
C ALA A 134 2.92 -5.54 16.99
N SER A 135 2.49 -5.27 18.23
CA SER A 135 1.45 -4.28 18.50
C SER A 135 2.04 -2.89 18.68
N ASN A 136 1.30 -1.87 18.27
CA ASN A 136 1.64 -0.49 18.60
C ASN A 136 1.21 -0.14 20.05
N ALA A 137 1.84 0.87 20.67
CA ALA A 137 1.72 1.15 22.09
C ALA A 137 0.48 1.96 22.48
N VAL A 138 -0.08 2.75 21.56
CA VAL A 138 -1.25 3.61 21.78
C VAL A 138 -2.44 3.21 20.90
N ASN A 139 -3.63 3.77 21.12
CA ASN A 139 -4.76 3.48 20.23
C ASN A 139 -4.64 4.33 18.95
N ARG A 140 -4.81 3.71 17.78
CA ARG A 140 -4.70 4.37 16.48
C ARG A 140 -5.94 4.05 15.67
N THR A 141 -6.98 4.87 15.81
CA THR A 141 -8.31 4.66 15.19
C THR A 141 -8.60 5.75 14.15
N TYR A 142 -9.74 6.42 14.22
CA TYR A 142 -10.11 7.50 13.33
C TYR A 142 -9.03 8.61 13.35
N HIS A 143 -8.75 9.26 12.22
CA HIS A 143 -7.64 10.22 12.05
C HIS A 143 -6.22 9.67 12.33
N ALA A 144 -6.02 8.35 12.44
CA ALA A 144 -4.68 7.78 12.38
C ALA A 144 -4.20 7.63 10.93
N THR A 145 -2.89 7.72 10.74
CA THR A 145 -2.22 7.70 9.45
C THR A 145 -1.01 6.76 9.49
N SER A 146 -0.79 6.02 8.39
CA SER A 146 0.44 5.23 8.20
C SER A 146 1.10 5.50 6.86
N LEU A 147 2.43 5.73 6.85
CA LEU A 147 3.19 6.10 5.66
C LEU A 147 4.53 5.36 5.58
N LEU A 148 4.83 4.75 4.43
CA LEU A 148 6.12 4.13 4.17
C LEU A 148 7.23 5.20 4.09
N LEU A 149 8.33 4.98 4.80
CA LEU A 149 9.50 5.84 4.78
C LEU A 149 10.60 5.29 3.85
N PRO A 150 11.52 6.13 3.34
CA PRO A 150 12.64 5.69 2.50
C PRO A 150 13.54 4.66 3.16
N ASP A 151 13.66 4.65 4.49
CA ASP A 151 14.46 3.65 5.19
C ASP A 151 13.75 2.29 5.34
N GLY A 152 12.56 2.12 4.76
CA GLY A 152 11.79 0.88 4.82
C GLY A 152 11.04 0.68 6.14
N ARG A 153 11.01 1.66 7.05
CA ARG A 153 10.08 1.64 8.18
C ARG A 153 8.74 2.26 7.78
N VAL A 154 7.71 2.04 8.60
CA VAL A 154 6.39 2.65 8.43
C VAL A 154 6.14 3.61 9.59
N LEU A 155 5.95 4.90 9.28
CA LEU A 155 5.44 5.87 10.24
C LEU A 155 4.00 5.55 10.57
N HIS A 156 3.63 5.52 11.84
CA HIS A 156 2.26 5.40 12.30
C HIS A 156 1.96 6.52 13.31
N THR A 157 1.03 7.41 12.98
CA THR A 157 0.83 8.68 13.71
C THR A 157 -0.63 9.11 13.74
N GLY A 158 -0.94 10.10 14.57
CA GLY A 158 -2.30 10.61 14.78
C GLY A 158 -3.20 9.60 15.48
N SER A 159 -4.35 10.07 15.93
CA SER A 159 -5.57 9.33 16.27
C SER A 159 -6.50 10.33 16.94
N SER A 160 -7.79 10.14 16.68
CA SER A 160 -8.93 11.02 16.88
C SER A 160 -8.93 11.96 18.09
N ASP A 161 -9.49 13.15 17.86
CA ASP A 161 -10.23 14.04 18.74
C ASP A 161 -11.76 13.98 18.52
N ALA A 162 -12.23 13.14 17.59
CA ALA A 162 -13.66 12.97 17.27
C ALA A 162 -14.46 12.36 18.43
N LEU A 163 -15.75 12.68 18.49
CA LEU A 163 -16.67 12.17 19.51
C LEU A 163 -16.79 10.64 19.45
N GLN A 164 -16.75 10.04 20.62
CA GLN A 164 -17.12 8.64 20.86
C GLN A 164 -18.65 8.50 20.88
N PRO A 165 -19.20 7.29 20.80
CA PRO A 165 -20.64 7.06 20.98
C PRO A 165 -21.20 7.56 22.31
N THR A 166 -20.36 7.71 23.33
CA THR A 166 -20.72 8.27 24.62
C THR A 166 -20.96 9.77 24.59
N GLY A 167 -20.63 10.45 23.49
CA GLY A 167 -20.69 11.91 23.37
C GLY A 167 -19.39 12.62 23.80
N GLU A 168 -18.44 11.90 24.39
CA GLU A 168 -17.15 12.45 24.82
C GLU A 168 -16.10 12.38 23.71
N PRO A 169 -15.21 13.39 23.55
CA PRO A 169 -14.09 13.31 22.64
C PRO A 169 -13.20 12.09 22.93
N ALA A 170 -12.73 11.42 21.89
CA ALA A 170 -11.70 10.40 22.05
C ALA A 170 -10.36 11.04 22.46
N PRO A 171 -9.54 10.38 23.31
CA PRO A 171 -8.24 10.92 23.69
C PRO A 171 -7.31 11.10 22.49
N PRO A 172 -6.84 12.33 22.18
CA PRO A 172 -6.03 12.58 21.01
C PRO A 172 -4.64 11.94 21.14
N GLN A 173 -4.13 11.36 20.05
CA GLN A 173 -2.76 10.86 19.98
C GLN A 173 -1.92 11.77 19.10
N ARG A 174 -1.15 12.66 19.73
CA ARG A 174 -0.27 13.64 19.07
C ARG A 174 1.17 13.14 18.89
N ASN A 175 1.44 11.89 19.24
CA ASN A 175 2.72 11.23 19.08
C ASN A 175 2.77 10.42 17.77
N ALA A 176 3.96 9.93 17.45
CA ALA A 176 4.21 9.01 16.34
C ALA A 176 4.97 7.78 16.81
N GLU A 177 4.83 6.69 16.06
CA GLU A 177 5.56 5.43 16.23
C GLU A 177 6.19 5.05 14.89
N LEU A 178 7.33 4.37 14.94
CA LEU A 178 7.97 3.81 13.75
C LEU A 178 7.91 2.28 13.84
N PHE A 179 7.22 1.67 12.89
CA PHE A 179 7.16 0.23 12.76
C PHE A 179 8.30 -0.25 11.87
N SER A 180 9.11 -1.18 12.37
CA SER A 180 10.15 -1.88 11.61
C SER A 180 9.61 -3.23 11.15
N PRO A 181 9.31 -3.43 9.84
CA PRO A 181 8.79 -4.71 9.38
C PRO A 181 9.81 -5.85 9.49
N PRO A 182 9.35 -7.12 9.48
CA PRO A 182 10.22 -8.29 9.68
C PRO A 182 11.46 -8.34 8.78
N TYR A 183 11.38 -7.81 7.56
CA TYR A 183 12.53 -7.78 6.65
C TYR A 183 13.73 -7.02 7.18
N LEU A 184 13.56 -6.06 8.11
CA LEU A 184 14.69 -5.31 8.68
C LEU A 184 15.49 -6.12 9.70
N PHE A 185 15.00 -7.31 10.08
CA PHE A 185 15.64 -8.22 11.02
C PHE A 185 16.21 -9.48 10.35
N LYS A 186 16.17 -9.56 9.00
CA LYS A 186 16.63 -10.72 8.23
C LYS A 186 18.08 -10.60 7.75
N GLY A 187 18.85 -9.67 8.30
CA GLY A 187 20.28 -9.49 8.01
C GLY A 187 20.61 -8.19 7.28
N ALA A 188 21.79 -8.15 6.66
CA ALA A 188 22.33 -6.94 6.03
C ALA A 188 21.48 -6.48 4.85
N ARG A 189 21.29 -5.16 4.76
CA ARG A 189 20.54 -4.51 3.68
C ARG A 189 21.45 -4.30 2.46
N PRO A 190 20.98 -4.50 1.23
CA PRO A 190 21.74 -4.11 0.04
C PRO A 190 21.90 -2.58 -0.01
N GLY A 191 23.07 -2.10 -0.41
CA GLY A 191 23.33 -0.66 -0.60
C GLY A 191 23.04 -0.21 -2.03
N ILE A 192 22.52 1.02 -2.20
CA ILE A 192 22.48 1.73 -3.49
C ILE A 192 23.56 2.81 -3.47
N SER A 193 24.65 2.61 -4.22
CA SER A 193 25.75 3.58 -4.32
C SER A 193 25.43 4.72 -5.29
N SER A 194 24.65 4.47 -6.34
CA SER A 194 24.17 5.50 -7.27
C SER A 194 22.82 5.15 -7.87
N ALA A 195 22.00 6.17 -8.13
CA ALA A 195 20.76 6.07 -8.90
C ALA A 195 20.51 7.43 -9.58
N PRO A 196 19.92 7.45 -10.79
CA PRO A 196 19.58 8.71 -11.46
C PRO A 196 18.47 9.45 -10.70
N SER A 197 18.49 10.78 -10.71
CA SER A 197 17.43 11.61 -10.12
C SER A 197 16.13 11.59 -10.94
N SER A 198 16.22 11.23 -12.23
CA SER A 198 15.07 11.04 -13.10
C SER A 198 15.24 9.86 -14.05
N ILE A 199 14.15 9.15 -14.31
CA ILE A 199 14.07 8.01 -15.23
C ILE A 199 12.96 8.27 -16.26
N SER A 200 13.11 7.70 -17.45
CA SER A 200 12.16 7.89 -18.55
C SER A 200 11.42 6.62 -18.92
N TYR A 201 10.14 6.73 -19.27
CA TYR A 201 9.33 5.58 -19.68
C TYR A 201 9.99 4.75 -20.79
N GLY A 202 9.97 3.43 -20.64
CA GLY A 202 10.53 2.48 -21.61
C GLY A 202 12.05 2.55 -21.79
N ARG A 203 12.77 3.32 -20.96
CA ARG A 203 14.24 3.38 -20.98
C ARG A 203 14.82 2.57 -19.83
N SER A 204 16.03 2.08 -20.04
CA SER A 204 16.81 1.47 -18.97
C SER A 204 17.77 2.46 -18.33
N PHE A 205 18.12 2.24 -17.07
CA PHE A 205 19.04 3.08 -16.30
C PHE A 205 19.90 2.22 -15.35
N LEU A 206 21.11 2.67 -15.08
CA LEU A 206 22.02 1.99 -14.16
C LEU A 206 21.67 2.34 -12.71
N VAL A 207 21.63 1.33 -11.85
CA VAL A 207 21.62 1.48 -10.39
C VAL A 207 22.91 0.88 -9.87
N GLY A 208 23.77 1.72 -9.31
CA GLY A 208 25.03 1.30 -8.71
C GLY A 208 24.78 0.54 -7.41
N THR A 209 25.39 -0.63 -7.26
CA THR A 209 25.34 -1.41 -6.02
C THR A 209 26.52 -2.38 -5.93
N PRO A 210 27.16 -2.52 -4.75
CA PRO A 210 28.17 -3.55 -4.53
C PRO A 210 27.55 -4.95 -4.38
N ALA A 211 26.22 -5.05 -4.25
CA ALA A 211 25.50 -6.27 -3.93
C ALA A 211 24.74 -6.86 -5.13
N SER A 212 25.16 -6.54 -6.37
CA SER A 212 24.43 -6.86 -7.61
C SER A 212 24.07 -8.33 -7.76
N SER A 213 24.97 -9.25 -7.37
CA SER A 213 24.77 -10.71 -7.44
C SER A 213 23.70 -11.25 -6.48
N THR A 214 23.31 -10.47 -5.46
CA THR A 214 22.34 -10.87 -4.44
C THR A 214 20.96 -10.24 -4.62
N ILE A 215 20.83 -9.28 -5.53
CA ILE A 215 19.55 -8.61 -5.78
C ILE A 215 18.61 -9.57 -6.49
N ALA A 216 17.41 -9.74 -5.93
CA ALA A 216 16.38 -10.62 -6.45
C ALA A 216 15.21 -9.84 -7.07
N LYS A 217 14.86 -8.68 -6.50
CA LYS A 217 13.77 -7.84 -7.00
C LYS A 217 14.14 -6.36 -6.91
N VAL A 218 13.56 -5.55 -7.80
CA VAL A 218 13.65 -4.08 -7.77
C VAL A 218 12.23 -3.53 -7.73
N SER A 219 11.89 -2.78 -6.68
CA SER A 219 10.56 -2.17 -6.55
C SER A 219 10.60 -0.66 -6.72
N LEU A 220 9.52 -0.14 -7.29
CA LEU A 220 9.27 1.28 -7.45
C LEU A 220 7.92 1.60 -6.80
N ILE A 221 7.94 2.46 -5.78
CA ILE A 221 6.77 2.78 -4.96
C ILE A 221 6.52 4.29 -5.00
N ALA A 222 5.34 4.73 -5.43
CA ALA A 222 5.04 6.17 -5.43
C ALA A 222 5.02 6.73 -4.01
N LEU A 223 5.39 8.00 -3.86
CA LEU A 223 5.25 8.67 -2.57
C LEU A 223 3.77 8.67 -2.13
N GLY A 224 3.54 8.28 -0.88
CA GLY A 224 2.20 8.22 -0.30
C GLY A 224 1.66 9.58 0.12
N SER A 225 0.34 9.70 0.17
CA SER A 225 -0.39 10.82 0.75
C SER A 225 -1.67 10.26 1.34
N VAL A 226 -1.78 10.32 2.67
CA VAL A 226 -2.69 9.47 3.43
C VAL A 226 -3.48 10.26 4.46
N THR A 227 -4.79 10.07 4.42
CA THR A 227 -5.72 10.56 5.43
C THR A 227 -6.98 9.70 5.40
N HIS A 228 -7.69 9.60 6.52
CA HIS A 228 -8.99 8.92 6.60
C HIS A 228 -8.97 7.50 6.02
N ALA A 229 -8.00 6.68 6.47
CA ALA A 229 -7.82 5.27 6.09
C ALA A 229 -7.43 5.00 4.63
N PHE A 230 -7.19 6.03 3.81
CA PHE A 230 -6.84 5.89 2.41
C PHE A 230 -5.57 6.66 2.05
N ASP A 231 -4.65 5.98 1.37
CA ASP A 231 -3.48 6.60 0.75
C ASP A 231 -3.72 6.70 -0.76
N MET A 232 -3.93 7.94 -1.22
CA MET A 232 -4.26 8.26 -2.61
C MET A 232 -3.02 8.17 -3.52
N GLY A 233 -1.82 8.29 -2.93
CA GLY A 233 -0.55 8.35 -3.65
C GLY A 233 0.01 6.97 -3.94
N GLN A 234 0.02 6.09 -2.93
CA GLN A 234 0.75 4.82 -2.97
C GLN A 234 0.30 3.95 -4.14
N ARG A 235 1.31 3.40 -4.82
CA ARG A 235 1.19 2.36 -5.83
C ARG A 235 2.54 1.69 -5.94
N PHE A 236 2.51 0.42 -6.29
CA PHE A 236 3.67 -0.43 -6.32
C PHE A 236 3.84 -1.06 -7.70
N THR A 237 5.08 -1.15 -8.18
CA THR A 237 5.43 -2.01 -9.32
C THR A 237 6.80 -2.63 -9.12
N TRP A 238 6.94 -3.86 -9.61
CA TRP A 238 8.24 -4.47 -9.84
C TRP A 238 8.85 -3.93 -11.14
N LEU A 239 10.17 -3.78 -11.16
CA LEU A 239 10.96 -3.44 -12.34
C LEU A 239 11.84 -4.62 -12.74
N GLY A 240 11.95 -4.87 -14.05
CA GLY A 240 12.90 -5.82 -14.60
C GLY A 240 14.33 -5.26 -14.56
N PHE A 241 15.33 -6.13 -14.40
CA PHE A 241 16.73 -5.73 -14.41
C PHE A 241 17.64 -6.85 -14.91
N THR A 242 18.86 -6.48 -15.30
CA THR A 242 19.95 -7.40 -15.62
C THR A 242 21.22 -6.98 -14.88
N ALA A 243 22.17 -7.91 -14.70
CA ALA A 243 23.48 -7.58 -14.16
C ALA A 243 24.21 -6.60 -15.09
N ALA A 244 24.97 -5.66 -14.50
CA ALA A 244 25.79 -4.70 -15.23
C ALA A 244 27.10 -4.44 -14.48
N SER A 245 28.12 -3.94 -15.18
CA SER A 245 29.34 -3.49 -14.50
C SER A 245 29.00 -2.37 -13.51
N GLY A 246 29.45 -2.51 -12.26
CA GLY A 246 29.20 -1.54 -11.19
C GLY A 246 27.79 -1.57 -10.57
N GLY A 247 26.90 -2.49 -10.97
CA GLY A 247 25.56 -2.58 -10.39
C GLY A 247 24.58 -3.43 -11.20
N ILE A 248 23.38 -2.88 -11.46
CA ILE A 248 22.33 -3.51 -12.27
C ILE A 248 21.74 -2.52 -13.26
N GLN A 249 21.41 -3.00 -14.46
CA GLN A 249 20.66 -2.24 -15.46
C GLN A 249 19.17 -2.48 -15.25
N VAL A 250 18.44 -1.47 -14.79
CA VAL A 250 17.01 -1.54 -14.48
C VAL A 250 16.18 -0.97 -15.63
N SER A 251 15.06 -1.59 -15.95
CA SER A 251 14.10 -1.09 -16.94
C SER A 251 13.00 -0.27 -16.26
N ALA A 252 12.85 1.00 -16.66
CA ALA A 252 11.77 1.84 -16.17
C ALA A 252 10.40 1.32 -16.67
N PRO A 253 9.29 1.70 -15.99
CA PRO A 253 7.95 1.37 -16.48
C PRO A 253 7.76 1.79 -17.94
N SER A 254 7.00 1.02 -18.71
CA SER A 254 6.76 1.29 -20.14
C SER A 254 5.63 2.28 -20.41
N SER A 255 4.74 2.50 -19.43
CA SER A 255 3.54 3.30 -19.60
C SER A 255 3.19 4.10 -18.35
N SER A 256 2.72 5.33 -18.56
CA SER A 256 2.18 6.20 -17.53
C SER A 256 0.88 5.68 -16.92
N ASN A 257 0.14 4.78 -17.59
CA ASN A 257 -1.03 4.15 -17.01
C ASN A 257 -0.68 3.13 -15.92
N GLY A 258 0.43 2.40 -16.11
CA GLY A 258 0.92 1.43 -15.13
C GLY A 258 1.67 2.08 -13.96
N ALA A 259 2.34 3.20 -14.22
CA ALA A 259 3.01 4.01 -13.21
C ALA A 259 2.95 5.50 -13.60
N PRO A 260 2.00 6.28 -13.06
CA PRO A 260 1.86 7.71 -13.38
C PRO A 260 3.12 8.53 -13.14
N PRO A 261 3.31 9.63 -13.86
CA PRO A 261 4.49 10.48 -13.69
C PRO A 261 4.50 11.05 -12.27
N GLY A 262 5.69 11.20 -11.70
CA GLY A 262 5.84 11.67 -10.32
C GLY A 262 7.09 11.16 -9.64
N TYR A 263 7.12 11.31 -8.32
CA TYR A 263 8.23 10.84 -7.50
C TYR A 263 7.94 9.47 -6.90
N TYR A 264 8.96 8.63 -6.93
CA TYR A 264 8.91 7.26 -6.45
C TYR A 264 10.14 6.96 -5.60
N MET A 265 9.98 6.08 -4.62
CA MET A 265 11.08 5.40 -3.96
C MET A 265 11.45 4.15 -4.76
N LEU A 266 12.71 4.07 -5.15
CA LEU A 266 13.35 2.91 -5.76
C LEU A 266 14.06 2.09 -4.68
N PHE A 267 13.74 0.80 -4.57
CA PHE A 267 14.38 -0.13 -3.64
C PHE A 267 15.01 -1.30 -4.38
N LEU A 268 16.16 -1.75 -3.88
CA LEU A 268 16.71 -3.07 -4.20
C LEU A 268 16.32 -4.05 -3.10
N VAL A 269 15.83 -5.23 -3.45
CA VAL A 269 15.47 -6.29 -2.51
C VAL A 269 16.35 -7.51 -2.79
N ASN A 270 17.10 -7.96 -1.79
CA ASN A 270 17.98 -9.12 -1.93
C ASN A 270 17.21 -10.45 -1.87
N GLY A 271 17.90 -11.57 -2.13
CA GLY A 271 17.33 -12.93 -2.09
C GLY A 271 16.69 -13.33 -0.74
N SER A 272 17.07 -12.68 0.37
CA SER A 272 16.47 -12.90 1.69
C SER A 272 15.25 -12.01 1.96
N GLY A 273 14.85 -11.20 0.98
CA GLY A 273 13.73 -10.27 1.11
C GLY A 273 14.06 -9.01 1.91
N VAL A 274 15.33 -8.63 2.04
CA VAL A 274 15.75 -7.41 2.75
C VAL A 274 15.86 -6.24 1.77
N PRO A 275 15.12 -5.13 1.96
CA PRO A 275 15.20 -3.96 1.09
C PRO A 275 16.36 -3.02 1.46
N SER A 276 16.92 -2.36 0.46
CA SER A 276 17.82 -1.22 0.63
C SER A 276 17.13 -0.05 1.32
N VAL A 277 17.89 1.00 1.69
CA VAL A 277 17.29 2.33 1.83
C VAL A 277 16.87 2.80 0.43
N GLY A 278 15.66 3.31 0.29
CA GLY A 278 15.08 3.76 -0.95
C GLY A 278 15.72 5.04 -1.47
N LYS A 279 15.84 5.15 -2.79
CA LYS A 279 16.26 6.39 -3.48
C LYS A 279 15.05 7.04 -4.14
N ILE A 280 14.87 8.34 -3.92
CA ILE A 280 13.81 9.08 -4.60
C ILE A 280 14.24 9.34 -6.04
N VAL A 281 13.39 8.94 -7.00
CA VAL A 281 13.58 9.15 -8.44
C VAL A 281 12.31 9.75 -9.02
N ARG A 282 12.46 10.64 -10.01
CA ARG A 282 11.33 11.20 -10.77
C ARG A 282 11.09 10.39 -12.05
N LEU A 283 9.93 9.77 -12.18
CA LEU A 283 9.48 9.11 -13.41
C LEU A 283 8.79 10.14 -14.33
N ARG A 284 9.22 10.21 -15.59
CA ARG A 284 8.73 11.16 -16.59
C ARG A 284 8.76 10.63 -18.02
#